data_AF-D0R1W7-F1
#
_entry.id   AF-D0R1W7-F1
#
_cell.length_a   1.000
_cell.length_b   1.000
_cell.length_c   1.000
_cell.angle_alpha   90.00
_cell.angle_beta   90.00
_cell.angle_gamma   90.00
#
_symmetry.space_group_name_H-M   'P 1'
#
loop_
_entity.id
_entity.type
_entity.pdbx_description
1 polymer ?
#
loop_
_entity_poly.entity_id
_entity_poly.type
_entity_poly.pdbx_seq_one_letter_code
_entity_poly.pdbx_strand_id
1 'polypeptide(L)'
;MDNMLVYAAKEKRSFNEFPLNEVDSMIFSQLAYCNFDTLPQHHSLQSLASDEEIKTLTQGNLGGKNTEKLIKIMLENPRYYIAYRGTTATTIGWKENFNMSFNDWVPAHYFARSYYRKIKNLFSGKFYLGGHSKGGNLAFAVALNLKESDLSHIARIDCFDGPGFHNQERLKNRFLKLKGKIHKYIPQGSLIGILQDDLIGKKIIVLLWQLLEIVCSSMICLLGMLSMINLQP
;
A
#
# COMPACT_ATOMS: atom_id res chain seq x y z
N MET A 1 -13.51 4.75 -27.05
CA MET A 1 -13.17 4.95 -25.63
C MET A 1 -12.02 4.03 -25.31
N ASP A 2 -10.88 4.59 -24.87
CA ASP A 2 -9.79 3.77 -24.34
C ASP A 2 -10.28 3.14 -23.03
N ASN A 3 -10.28 1.80 -22.96
CA ASN A 3 -10.65 1.08 -21.74
C ASN A 3 -9.44 0.98 -20.79
N MET A 4 -9.67 0.50 -19.57
CA MET A 4 -8.62 0.45 -18.52
C MET A 4 -7.38 -0.36 -18.93
N LEU A 5 -7.52 -1.39 -19.77
CA LEU A 5 -6.39 -2.19 -20.26
C LEU A 5 -5.49 -1.35 -21.16
N VAL A 6 -6.10 -0.57 -22.05
CA VAL A 6 -5.39 0.35 -22.96
C VAL A 6 -4.66 1.42 -22.15
N TYR A 7 -5.30 1.97 -21.13
CA TYR A 7 -4.66 2.92 -20.23
C TYR A 7 -3.47 2.29 -19.48
N ALA A 8 -3.64 1.13 -18.85
CA ALA A 8 -2.58 0.44 -18.10
C ALA A 8 -1.36 0.11 -18.97
N ALA A 9 -1.59 -0.19 -20.26
CA ALA A 9 -0.55 -0.51 -21.22
C ALA A 9 0.18 0.74 -21.75
N LYS A 10 -0.53 1.84 -21.96
CA LYS A 10 0.04 3.09 -22.52
C LYS A 10 0.68 3.97 -21.46
N GLU A 11 0.10 4.04 -20.26
CA GLU A 11 0.55 4.96 -19.23
C GLU A 11 1.78 4.41 -18.51
N LYS A 12 2.93 4.99 -18.86
CA LYS A 12 4.24 4.65 -18.29
C LYS A 12 4.86 5.80 -17.51
N ARG A 13 4.26 7.01 -17.55
CA ARG A 13 4.72 8.17 -16.78
C ARG A 13 4.62 7.85 -15.29
N SER A 14 5.56 8.34 -14.50
CA SER A 14 5.55 8.12 -13.05
C SER A 14 4.32 8.77 -12.40
N PHE A 15 3.87 8.31 -11.22
CA PHE A 15 2.81 9.04 -10.50
C PHE A 15 3.23 10.44 -10.01
N ASN A 16 4.48 10.85 -10.18
CA ASN A 16 4.86 12.26 -9.97
C ASN A 16 4.47 13.14 -11.17
N GLU A 17 4.62 12.61 -12.39
CA GLU A 17 4.24 13.30 -13.64
C GLU A 17 2.75 13.20 -13.91
N PHE A 18 2.15 12.06 -13.56
CA PHE A 18 0.73 11.82 -13.69
C PHE A 18 0.19 11.14 -12.43
N PRO A 19 -0.28 11.92 -11.43
CA PRO A 19 -0.73 11.41 -10.14
C PRO A 19 -1.76 10.30 -10.23
N LEU A 20 -1.79 9.48 -9.18
CA LEU A 20 -2.73 8.38 -9.04
C LEU A 20 -4.15 8.94 -9.17
N ASN A 21 -4.85 8.45 -10.16
CA ASN A 21 -6.19 8.90 -10.51
C ASN A 21 -7.19 7.75 -10.46
N GLU A 22 -8.44 8.06 -10.74
CA GLU A 22 -9.58 7.15 -10.68
C GLU A 22 -9.40 5.89 -11.56
N VAL A 23 -8.67 5.98 -12.68
CA VAL A 23 -8.41 4.83 -13.57
C VAL A 23 -7.34 3.92 -12.99
N ASP A 24 -6.24 4.48 -12.46
CA ASP A 24 -5.23 3.70 -11.74
C ASP A 24 -5.87 2.94 -10.59
N SER A 25 -6.74 3.65 -9.88
CA SER A 25 -7.54 3.16 -8.78
C SER A 25 -8.48 2.03 -9.15
N MET A 26 -9.17 2.15 -10.29
CA MET A 26 -10.01 1.09 -10.85
C MET A 26 -9.20 -0.12 -11.35
N ILE A 27 -7.96 0.07 -11.80
CA ILE A 27 -7.05 -1.02 -12.19
C ILE A 27 -6.60 -1.79 -10.95
N PHE A 28 -6.12 -1.05 -9.96
CA PHE A 28 -5.72 -1.57 -8.67
C PHE A 28 -6.86 -2.30 -7.98
N SER A 29 -8.06 -1.74 -8.07
CA SER A 29 -9.33 -2.37 -7.77
C SER A 29 -9.46 -3.83 -8.24
N GLN A 30 -8.94 -4.18 -9.41
CA GLN A 30 -9.08 -5.55 -9.91
C GLN A 30 -8.26 -6.56 -9.11
N LEU A 31 -7.19 -6.10 -8.43
CA LEU A 31 -6.45 -6.91 -7.49
C LEU A 31 -7.31 -7.32 -6.29
N ALA A 32 -8.41 -6.62 -5.97
CA ALA A 32 -9.35 -7.04 -4.92
C ALA A 32 -9.90 -8.45 -5.10
N TYR A 33 -9.98 -8.87 -6.35
CA TYR A 33 -10.70 -10.06 -6.76
C TYR A 33 -9.73 -11.16 -7.20
N CYS A 34 -8.44 -10.99 -6.93
CA CYS A 34 -7.43 -12.00 -7.12
C CYS A 34 -7.30 -12.86 -5.85
N ASN A 35 -7.28 -14.17 -6.00
CA ASN A 35 -7.22 -15.13 -4.90
C ASN A 35 -5.78 -15.61 -4.70
N PHE A 36 -4.99 -14.82 -3.99
CA PHE A 36 -3.59 -15.16 -3.73
C PHE A 36 -3.42 -16.33 -2.74
N ASP A 37 -4.47 -16.74 -2.00
CA ASP A 37 -4.42 -17.92 -1.10
C ASP A 37 -4.18 -19.21 -1.90
N THR A 38 -4.52 -19.21 -3.19
CA THR A 38 -4.30 -20.34 -4.10
C THR A 38 -2.84 -20.51 -4.52
N LEU A 39 -2.00 -19.49 -4.30
CA LEU A 39 -0.59 -19.48 -4.66
C LEU A 39 0.26 -19.09 -3.44
N PRO A 40 0.31 -19.92 -2.39
CA PRO A 40 0.93 -19.57 -1.11
C PRO A 40 2.44 -19.30 -1.20
N GLN A 41 3.10 -19.75 -2.27
CA GLN A 41 4.51 -19.49 -2.55
C GLN A 41 4.77 -18.10 -3.18
N HIS A 42 3.72 -17.43 -3.67
CA HIS A 42 3.80 -16.19 -4.43
C HIS A 42 3.20 -15.04 -3.62
N HIS A 43 4.08 -14.18 -3.08
CA HIS A 43 3.68 -12.99 -2.30
C HIS A 43 3.70 -11.70 -3.13
N SER A 44 3.78 -11.81 -4.46
CA SER A 44 3.83 -10.70 -5.40
C SER A 44 3.32 -11.12 -6.78
N LEU A 45 2.81 -10.17 -7.57
CA LEU A 45 2.40 -10.46 -8.94
C LEU A 45 3.59 -10.93 -9.79
N GLN A 46 4.80 -10.40 -9.59
CA GLN A 46 5.95 -10.76 -10.42
C GLN A 46 6.62 -12.07 -10.05
N SER A 47 6.23 -12.70 -8.94
CA SER A 47 6.59 -14.09 -8.71
C SER A 47 5.78 -15.05 -9.59
N LEU A 48 4.70 -14.59 -10.25
CA LEU A 48 3.99 -15.39 -11.23
C LEU A 48 4.91 -15.57 -12.45
N ALA A 49 5.33 -16.81 -12.68
CA ALA A 49 6.25 -17.19 -13.74
C ALA A 49 5.52 -17.75 -14.97
N SER A 50 4.23 -18.03 -14.86
CA SER A 50 3.44 -18.70 -15.90
C SER A 50 2.03 -18.17 -16.05
N ASP A 51 1.49 -18.32 -17.26
CA ASP A 51 0.08 -18.01 -17.57
C ASP A 51 -0.89 -18.84 -16.72
N GLU A 52 -0.52 -20.04 -16.31
CA GLU A 52 -1.36 -20.92 -15.48
C GLU A 52 -1.46 -20.40 -14.04
N GLU A 53 -0.39 -19.80 -13.49
CA GLU A 53 -0.44 -19.14 -12.18
C GLU A 53 -1.29 -17.87 -12.24
N ILE A 54 -1.19 -17.06 -13.31
CA ILE A 54 -2.05 -15.88 -13.50
C ILE A 54 -3.53 -16.29 -13.57
N LYS A 55 -3.82 -17.37 -14.28
CA LYS A 55 -5.17 -17.93 -14.40
C LYS A 55 -5.68 -18.49 -13.06
N THR A 56 -4.82 -19.15 -12.30
CA THR A 56 -5.13 -19.63 -10.95
C THR A 56 -5.42 -18.47 -9.99
N LEU A 57 -4.58 -17.43 -10.02
CA LEU A 57 -4.74 -16.22 -9.22
C LEU A 57 -6.07 -15.49 -9.53
N THR A 58 -6.49 -15.51 -10.79
CA THR A 58 -7.71 -14.81 -11.24
C THR A 58 -8.94 -15.71 -11.30
N GLN A 59 -8.83 -16.94 -10.81
CA GLN A 59 -9.94 -17.90 -10.79
C GLN A 59 -11.09 -17.40 -9.92
N GLY A 60 -12.31 -17.41 -10.47
CA GLY A 60 -13.51 -16.91 -9.78
C GLY A 60 -13.68 -15.38 -9.80
N ASN A 61 -12.75 -14.65 -10.44
CA ASN A 61 -12.89 -13.22 -10.65
C ASN A 61 -13.94 -12.93 -11.74
N LEU A 62 -14.81 -11.94 -11.50
CA LEU A 62 -15.87 -11.52 -12.43
C LEU A 62 -15.33 -11.02 -13.78
N GLY A 63 -14.08 -10.56 -13.85
CA GLY A 63 -13.46 -10.01 -15.07
C GLY A 63 -12.83 -11.04 -16.03
N GLY A 64 -12.71 -12.32 -15.63
CA GLY A 64 -12.19 -13.41 -16.48
C GLY A 64 -10.89 -13.07 -17.24
N LYS A 65 -10.88 -13.34 -18.55
CA LYS A 65 -9.72 -13.09 -19.45
C LYS A 65 -9.22 -11.64 -19.47
N ASN A 66 -10.07 -10.67 -19.14
CA ASN A 66 -9.64 -9.27 -19.09
C ASN A 66 -8.80 -9.01 -17.84
N THR A 67 -9.12 -9.64 -16.71
CA THR A 67 -8.29 -9.57 -15.50
C THR A 67 -6.93 -10.23 -15.74
N GLU A 68 -6.88 -11.40 -16.37
CA GLU A 68 -5.60 -12.05 -16.74
C GLU A 68 -4.69 -11.13 -17.57
N LYS A 69 -5.27 -10.49 -18.61
CA LYS A 69 -4.54 -9.50 -19.43
C LYS A 69 -4.10 -8.29 -18.63
N LEU A 70 -4.94 -7.80 -17.72
CA LEU A 70 -4.59 -6.67 -16.86
C LEU A 70 -3.38 -7.01 -15.97
N ILE A 71 -3.38 -8.19 -15.34
CA ILE A 71 -2.25 -8.65 -14.53
C ILE A 71 -0.96 -8.64 -15.35
N LYS A 72 -0.96 -9.23 -16.55
CA LYS A 72 0.21 -9.22 -17.45
C LYS A 72 0.72 -7.80 -17.74
N ILE A 73 -0.19 -6.88 -18.06
CA ILE A 73 0.16 -5.48 -18.32
C ILE A 73 0.77 -4.81 -17.08
N MET A 74 0.25 -5.13 -15.89
CA MET A 74 0.76 -4.61 -14.62
C MET A 74 2.17 -5.13 -14.29
N LEU A 75 2.50 -6.38 -14.67
CA LEU A 75 3.84 -6.95 -14.50
C LEU A 75 4.91 -6.17 -15.29
N GLU A 76 4.53 -5.61 -16.44
CA GLU A 76 5.41 -4.86 -17.33
C GLU A 76 5.36 -3.33 -17.09
N ASN A 77 4.64 -2.86 -16.06
CA ASN A 77 4.51 -1.44 -15.77
C ASN A 77 5.60 -0.96 -14.79
N PRO A 78 6.31 0.16 -15.07
CA PRO A 78 7.39 0.66 -14.21
C PRO A 78 6.90 1.35 -12.92
N ARG A 79 5.60 1.44 -12.68
CA ARG A 79 4.99 2.10 -11.52
C ARG A 79 4.59 1.04 -10.47
N TYR A 80 5.29 1.01 -9.34
CA TYR A 80 5.07 0.00 -8.29
C TYR A 80 4.41 0.58 -7.06
N TYR A 81 3.26 0.04 -6.66
CA TYR A 81 2.58 0.38 -5.40
C TYR A 81 2.66 -0.79 -4.42
N ILE A 82 3.28 -0.56 -3.26
CA ILE A 82 3.37 -1.51 -2.15
C ILE A 82 2.31 -1.13 -1.13
N ALA A 83 1.28 -1.97 -1.04
CA ALA A 83 0.20 -1.82 -0.09
C ALA A 83 0.45 -2.69 1.15
N TYR A 84 0.38 -2.07 2.34
CA TYR A 84 0.49 -2.74 3.62
C TYR A 84 -0.91 -2.96 4.19
N ARG A 85 -1.20 -4.20 4.59
CA ARG A 85 -2.45 -4.55 5.25
C ARG A 85 -2.50 -3.97 6.66
N GLY A 86 -3.70 -3.52 7.05
CA GLY A 86 -4.02 -3.18 8.42
C GLY A 86 -4.10 -4.41 9.35
N THR A 87 -4.74 -4.23 10.50
CA THR A 87 -4.85 -5.28 11.52
C THR A 87 -5.76 -6.42 11.07
N THR A 88 -5.30 -7.66 11.26
CA THR A 88 -6.18 -8.85 11.21
C THR A 88 -6.89 -8.99 12.55
N ALA A 89 -8.09 -9.58 12.60
CA ALA A 89 -8.88 -9.75 13.82
C ALA A 89 -8.29 -10.73 14.86
N THR A 90 -6.98 -11.00 14.79
CA THR A 90 -6.26 -11.88 15.71
C THR A 90 -5.89 -11.15 17.00
N THR A 91 -5.78 -11.89 18.11
CA THR A 91 -5.31 -11.35 19.39
C THR A 91 -3.90 -10.75 19.29
N ILE A 92 -3.04 -11.31 18.42
CA ILE A 92 -1.71 -10.77 18.14
C ILE A 92 -1.79 -9.45 17.39
N GLY A 93 -2.66 -9.35 16.37
CA GLY A 93 -2.89 -8.11 15.63
C GLY A 93 -3.31 -6.95 16.54
N TRP A 94 -4.23 -7.23 17.46
CA TRP A 94 -4.69 -6.25 18.46
C TRP A 94 -3.61 -5.93 19.50
N LYS A 95 -2.92 -6.93 20.07
CA LYS A 95 -1.79 -6.71 21.00
C LYS A 95 -0.75 -5.79 20.39
N GLU A 96 -0.44 -5.98 19.11
CA GLU A 96 0.53 -5.14 18.43
C GLU A 96 0.03 -3.71 18.22
N ASN A 97 -1.26 -3.50 17.94
CA ASN A 97 -1.85 -2.15 17.89
C ASN A 97 -1.71 -1.43 19.23
N PHE A 98 -1.99 -2.11 20.35
CA PHE A 98 -1.80 -1.51 21.67
C PHE A 98 -0.33 -1.18 21.93
N ASN A 99 0.58 -2.06 21.54
CA ASN A 99 2.01 -1.82 21.71
C ASN A 99 2.51 -0.61 20.92
N MET A 100 1.90 -0.26 19.78
CA MET A 100 2.24 0.96 19.02
C MET A 100 1.93 2.23 19.81
N SER A 101 1.05 2.19 20.82
CA SER A 101 0.78 3.33 21.71
C SER A 101 1.85 3.56 22.77
N PHE A 102 2.75 2.60 22.97
CA PHE A 102 3.80 2.67 24.01
C PHE A 102 5.21 2.49 23.47
N ASN A 103 5.36 1.96 22.25
CA ASN A 103 6.65 1.65 21.64
C ASN A 103 6.80 2.40 20.32
N ASP A 104 8.00 2.96 20.10
CA ASP A 104 8.36 3.58 18.82
C ASP A 104 8.27 2.58 17.65
N TRP A 105 8.57 1.30 17.91
CA TRP A 105 8.62 0.26 16.89
C TRP A 105 7.99 -1.05 17.37
N VAL A 106 7.20 -1.67 16.50
CA VAL A 106 6.62 -3.00 16.70
C VAL A 106 7.09 -3.96 15.60
N PRO A 107 6.99 -5.30 15.79
CA PRO A 107 7.43 -6.29 14.80
C PRO A 107 6.95 -6.02 13.38
N ALA A 108 5.69 -5.64 13.15
CA ALA A 108 5.21 -5.31 11.80
C ALA A 108 5.97 -4.18 11.10
N HIS A 109 6.55 -3.21 11.82
CA HIS A 109 7.40 -2.18 11.19
C HIS A 109 8.66 -2.78 10.57
N TYR A 110 9.28 -3.73 11.27
CA TYR A 110 10.47 -4.42 10.78
C TYR A 110 10.14 -5.33 9.60
N PHE A 111 9.02 -6.04 9.66
CA PHE A 111 8.55 -6.87 8.55
C PHE A 111 8.20 -6.03 7.31
N ALA A 112 7.47 -4.93 7.47
CA ALA A 112 7.13 -4.02 6.38
C ALA A 112 8.39 -3.48 5.68
N ARG A 113 9.42 -3.14 6.45
CA ARG A 113 10.71 -2.66 5.91
C ARG A 113 11.48 -3.77 5.21
N SER A 114 11.53 -4.97 5.79
CA SER A 114 12.17 -6.13 5.16
C SER A 114 11.52 -6.44 3.80
N TYR A 115 10.19 -6.41 3.76
CA TYR A 115 9.42 -6.58 2.53
C TYR A 115 9.76 -5.51 1.49
N TYR A 116 9.75 -4.22 1.86
CA TYR A 116 10.18 -3.15 0.94
C TYR A 116 11.58 -3.41 0.36
N ARG A 117 12.56 -3.78 1.19
CA ARG A 117 13.93 -4.03 0.71
C ARG A 117 14.01 -5.21 -0.25
N LYS A 118 13.25 -6.29 0.01
CA LYS A 118 13.12 -7.43 -0.90
C LYS A 118 12.57 -6.97 -2.25
N ILE A 119 11.45 -6.25 -2.26
CA ILE A 119 10.79 -5.74 -3.47
C ILE A 119 11.69 -4.75 -4.21
N LYS A 120 12.34 -3.81 -3.52
CA LYS A 120 13.27 -2.83 -4.10
C LYS A 120 14.45 -3.49 -4.84
N ASN A 121 14.92 -4.64 -4.37
CA ASN A 121 16.01 -5.37 -5.02
C ASN A 121 15.55 -6.16 -6.26
N LEU A 122 14.25 -6.45 -6.36
CA LEU A 122 13.67 -7.18 -7.48
C LEU A 122 13.22 -6.23 -8.61
N PHE A 123 12.78 -5.01 -8.28
CA PHE A 123 12.26 -4.05 -9.25
C PHE A 123 13.10 -2.79 -9.31
N SER A 124 13.48 -2.41 -10.53
CA SER A 124 14.02 -1.08 -10.79
C SER A 124 12.86 -0.10 -11.02
N GLY A 125 12.96 1.09 -10.44
CA GLY A 125 11.93 2.12 -10.60
C GLY A 125 11.67 2.93 -9.34
N LYS A 126 10.51 3.60 -9.34
CA LYS A 126 10.00 4.35 -8.19
C LYS A 126 8.87 3.58 -7.53
N PHE A 127 8.88 3.59 -6.20
CA PHE A 127 7.92 2.91 -5.34
C PHE A 127 6.98 3.91 -4.68
N TYR A 128 5.74 3.49 -4.59
CA TYR A 128 4.66 4.14 -3.87
C TYR A 128 4.30 3.21 -2.73
N LEU A 129 4.19 3.74 -1.52
CA LEU A 129 3.88 2.94 -0.35
C LEU A 129 2.54 3.40 0.20
N GLY A 130 1.72 2.50 0.71
CA GLY A 130 0.58 2.96 1.48
C GLY A 130 -0.24 1.87 2.12
N GLY A 131 -1.32 2.26 2.77
CA GLY A 131 -2.23 1.34 3.42
C GLY A 131 -3.24 2.06 4.30
N HIS A 132 -4.16 1.29 4.85
CA HIS A 132 -5.23 1.80 5.71
C HIS A 132 -5.10 1.35 7.15
N SER A 133 -5.56 2.19 8.07
CA SER A 133 -5.45 1.96 9.51
C SER A 133 -3.99 1.66 9.87
N LYS A 134 -3.69 0.55 10.54
CA LYS A 134 -2.31 0.13 10.82
C LYS A 134 -1.42 0.10 9.57
N GLY A 135 -1.94 -0.30 8.41
CA GLY A 135 -1.18 -0.38 7.16
C GLY A 135 -0.65 0.97 6.69
N GLY A 136 -1.38 2.07 6.95
CA GLY A 136 -0.92 3.42 6.67
C GLY A 136 0.27 3.81 7.56
N ASN A 137 0.23 3.43 8.84
CA ASN A 137 1.35 3.60 9.76
C ASN A 137 2.57 2.76 9.33
N LEU A 138 2.36 1.50 8.92
CA LEU A 138 3.45 0.65 8.41
C LEU A 138 4.16 1.29 7.20
N ALA A 139 3.41 1.88 6.27
CA ALA A 139 3.98 2.57 5.12
C ALA A 139 4.89 3.75 5.53
N PHE A 140 4.48 4.52 6.54
CA PHE A 140 5.29 5.61 7.10
C PHE A 140 6.54 5.07 7.80
N ALA A 141 6.36 4.03 8.62
CA ALA A 141 7.40 3.37 9.38
C ALA A 141 8.55 2.88 8.50
N VAL A 142 8.23 2.36 7.31
CA VAL A 142 9.23 1.97 6.32
C VAL A 142 10.09 3.17 5.93
N ALA A 143 9.48 4.25 5.45
CA ALA A 143 10.23 5.42 4.99
C ALA A 143 11.05 6.08 6.11
N LEU A 144 10.50 6.20 7.31
CA LEU A 144 11.21 6.78 8.46
C LEU A 144 12.51 6.05 8.80
N ASN A 145 12.64 4.77 8.42
CA ASN A 145 13.77 3.91 8.79
C ASN A 145 14.71 3.56 7.63
N LEU A 146 14.54 4.20 6.47
CA LEU A 146 15.40 3.99 5.30
C LEU A 146 16.58 4.96 5.24
N LYS A 147 17.65 4.51 4.57
CA LYS A 147 18.79 5.39 4.20
C LYS A 147 18.34 6.32 3.07
N GLU A 148 19.01 7.47 2.93
CA GLU A 148 18.68 8.47 1.90
C GLU A 148 18.74 7.89 0.47
N SER A 149 19.69 6.98 0.21
CA SER A 149 19.79 6.25 -1.05
C SER A 149 18.51 5.47 -1.37
N ASP A 150 17.93 4.80 -0.38
CA ASP A 150 16.70 4.02 -0.54
C ASP A 150 15.46 4.91 -0.62
N LEU A 151 15.41 5.97 0.20
CA LEU A 151 14.35 6.99 0.17
C LEU A 151 14.21 7.66 -1.19
N SER A 152 15.31 7.82 -1.93
CA SER A 152 15.28 8.38 -3.28
C SER A 152 14.42 7.57 -4.26
N HIS A 153 14.23 6.27 -4.01
CA HIS A 153 13.36 5.39 -4.80
C HIS A 153 11.90 5.46 -4.38
N ILE A 154 11.57 6.04 -3.21
CA ILE A 154 10.19 6.24 -2.79
C ILE A 154 9.71 7.56 -3.38
N ALA A 155 8.72 7.49 -4.26
CA ALA A 155 8.10 8.68 -4.84
C ALA A 155 7.10 9.30 -3.87
N ARG A 156 6.21 8.50 -3.28
CA ARG A 156 5.12 8.96 -2.42
C ARG A 156 4.67 7.88 -1.44
N ILE A 157 4.07 8.32 -0.33
CA ILE A 157 3.61 7.49 0.77
C ILE A 157 2.19 7.94 1.16
N ASP A 158 1.23 7.04 1.08
CA ASP A 158 -0.18 7.28 1.34
C ASP A 158 -0.64 6.55 2.62
N CYS A 159 -1.11 7.32 3.61
CA CYS A 159 -1.71 6.80 4.83
C CYS A 159 -3.19 7.13 4.85
N PHE A 160 -4.02 6.09 4.77
CA PHE A 160 -5.47 6.22 4.85
C PHE A 160 -5.93 5.89 6.26
N ASP A 161 -6.34 6.90 7.02
CA ASP A 161 -6.88 6.76 8.37
C ASP A 161 -5.97 5.96 9.34
N GLY A 162 -4.65 6.04 9.15
CA GLY A 162 -3.69 5.37 10.01
C GLY A 162 -3.29 6.19 11.23
N PRO A 163 -3.04 5.55 12.39
CA PRO A 163 -2.55 6.24 13.56
C PRO A 163 -1.13 6.77 13.30
N GLY A 164 -0.74 7.80 14.02
CA GLY A 164 0.64 8.27 14.00
C GLY A 164 1.59 7.49 14.90
N PHE A 165 2.69 8.12 15.30
CA PHE A 165 3.73 7.49 16.13
C PHE A 165 3.73 8.01 17.57
N HIS A 166 4.10 7.14 18.52
CA HIS A 166 4.16 7.49 19.94
C HIS A 166 5.15 8.64 20.23
N ASN A 167 6.41 8.52 19.80
CA ASN A 167 7.45 9.52 20.07
C ASN A 167 7.78 10.36 18.84
N GLN A 168 6.92 11.33 18.53
CA GLN A 168 7.04 12.11 17.31
C GLN A 168 8.17 13.14 17.34
N GLU A 169 8.49 13.71 18.50
CA GLU A 169 9.56 14.70 18.61
C GLU A 169 10.90 14.07 18.21
N ARG A 170 11.12 12.81 18.61
CA ARG A 170 12.29 12.02 18.17
C ARG A 170 12.34 11.82 16.65
N LEU A 171 11.19 11.71 15.99
CA LEU A 171 11.06 11.44 14.56
C LEU A 171 10.95 12.71 13.70
N LYS A 172 10.80 13.88 14.33
CA LYS A 172 10.51 15.17 13.67
C LYS A 172 11.44 15.49 12.51
N ASN A 173 12.75 15.34 12.68
CA ASN A 173 13.72 15.61 11.62
C ASN A 173 13.57 14.66 10.42
N ARG A 174 13.15 13.41 10.65
CA ARG A 174 12.89 12.43 9.59
C ARG A 174 11.58 12.76 8.88
N PHE A 175 10.54 13.13 9.62
CA PHE A 175 9.28 13.58 9.04
C PHE A 175 9.43 14.86 8.20
N LEU A 176 10.23 15.84 8.63
CA LEU A 176 10.51 17.05 7.85
C LEU A 176 11.11 16.72 6.47
N LYS A 177 12.02 15.75 6.40
CA LYS A 177 12.59 15.26 5.14
C LYS A 177 11.56 14.57 4.24
N LEU A 178 10.55 13.94 4.84
CA LEU A 178 9.52 13.20 4.13
C LEU A 178 8.25 14.02 3.84
N LYS A 179 8.18 15.27 4.32
CA LYS A 179 6.97 16.12 4.25
C LYS A 179 6.39 16.25 2.84
N GLY A 180 7.23 16.30 1.81
CA GLY A 180 6.81 16.39 0.40
C GLY A 180 6.41 15.06 -0.25
N LYS A 181 6.59 13.93 0.45
CA LYS A 181 6.26 12.58 -0.03
C LYS A 181 5.07 11.98 0.71
N ILE A 182 4.75 12.48 1.90
CA ILE A 182 3.72 11.95 2.79
C ILE A 182 2.36 12.59 2.54
N HIS A 183 1.36 11.75 2.28
CA HIS A 183 -0.03 12.11 2.11
C HIS A 183 -0.86 11.36 3.15
N LYS A 184 -1.47 12.08 4.09
CA LYS A 184 -2.32 11.49 5.13
C LYS A 184 -3.76 11.91 4.89
N TYR A 185 -4.63 10.93 4.67
CA TYR A 185 -6.06 11.12 4.46
C TYR A 185 -6.80 10.71 5.72
N ILE A 186 -7.57 11.62 6.29
CA ILE A 186 -8.30 11.40 7.54
C ILE A 186 -9.78 11.69 7.29
N PRO A 187 -10.68 10.71 7.53
CA PRO A 187 -12.10 10.96 7.40
C PRO A 187 -12.57 11.88 8.52
N GLN A 188 -13.56 12.74 8.23
CA GLN A 188 -14.19 13.58 9.25
C GLN A 188 -14.72 12.72 10.40
N GLY A 189 -14.38 13.11 11.64
CA GLY A 189 -14.79 12.39 12.85
C GLY A 189 -13.97 11.13 13.15
N SER A 190 -12.87 10.86 12.44
CA SER A 190 -12.02 9.71 12.75
C SER A 190 -11.39 9.80 14.13
N LEU A 191 -11.47 8.72 14.89
CA LEU A 191 -10.67 8.54 16.09
C LEU A 191 -9.28 8.00 15.76
N ILE A 192 -9.15 7.14 14.75
CA ILE A 192 -7.89 6.42 14.46
C ILE A 192 -6.86 7.32 13.77
N GLY A 193 -7.25 8.05 12.72
CA GLY A 193 -6.34 8.93 12.00
C GLY A 193 -5.84 10.12 12.82
N ILE A 194 -6.56 10.47 13.91
CA ILE A 194 -6.21 11.52 14.87
C ILE A 194 -5.36 10.97 16.03
N LEU A 195 -5.44 9.67 16.33
CA LEU A 195 -4.62 9.05 17.38
C LEU A 195 -3.13 9.20 17.06
N GLN A 196 -2.37 9.64 18.05
CA GLN A 196 -0.93 9.89 17.96
C GLN A 196 -0.59 10.84 16.81
N ASP A 197 -1.39 11.91 16.65
CA ASP A 197 -1.40 12.80 15.49
C ASP A 197 -0.02 13.25 15.00
N ASP A 198 0.40 12.81 13.80
CA ASP A 198 1.71 13.10 13.24
C ASP A 198 1.89 14.60 12.98
N LEU A 199 2.91 15.21 13.61
CA LEU A 199 3.21 16.64 13.59
C LEU A 199 3.43 17.23 12.19
N ILE A 200 3.74 16.40 11.17
CA ILE A 200 4.25 16.88 9.90
C ILE A 200 3.78 16.00 8.72
N GLY A 201 2.93 16.59 7.88
CA GLY A 201 2.43 16.04 6.61
C GLY A 201 1.20 16.82 6.16
N LYS A 202 0.91 16.89 4.85
CA LYS A 202 -0.34 17.50 4.39
C LYS A 202 -1.49 16.59 4.80
N LYS A 203 -2.23 16.98 5.83
CA LYS A 203 -3.46 16.32 6.25
C LYS A 203 -4.56 16.73 5.30
N ILE A 204 -5.12 15.76 4.60
CA ILE A 204 -6.26 15.97 3.73
C ILE A 204 -7.46 15.43 4.50
N ILE A 205 -8.20 16.34 5.14
CA ILE A 205 -9.47 16.01 5.76
C ILE A 205 -10.47 15.78 4.64
N VAL A 206 -11.07 14.61 4.64
CA VAL A 206 -12.01 14.17 3.61
C VAL A 206 -13.31 13.76 4.29
N LEU A 207 -14.45 13.94 3.62
CA LEU A 207 -15.70 13.35 4.09
C LEU A 207 -15.54 11.82 4.14
N LEU A 208 -16.26 11.12 5.02
CA LEU A 208 -16.13 9.65 5.11
C LEU A 208 -16.40 8.98 3.77
N TRP A 209 -17.37 9.47 2.99
CA TRP A 209 -17.62 8.98 1.64
C TRP A 209 -16.47 9.32 0.67
N GLN A 210 -15.84 10.50 0.77
CA GLN A 210 -14.67 10.85 -0.03
C GLN A 210 -13.44 10.03 0.37
N LEU A 211 -13.28 9.72 1.66
CA LEU A 211 -12.29 8.74 2.07
C LEU A 211 -12.66 7.41 1.47
N LEU A 212 -13.90 6.92 1.59
CA LEU A 212 -14.34 5.68 0.97
C LEU A 212 -14.18 5.72 -0.55
N GLU A 213 -14.25 6.86 -1.22
CA GLU A 213 -13.93 6.97 -2.65
C GLU A 213 -12.43 6.92 -2.88
N ILE A 214 -11.61 7.64 -2.11
CA ILE A 214 -10.14 7.62 -2.21
C ILE A 214 -9.59 6.25 -1.82
N VAL A 215 -10.15 5.65 -0.78
CA VAL A 215 -9.88 4.34 -0.23
C VAL A 215 -10.46 3.30 -1.14
N CYS A 216 -11.67 3.36 -1.69
CA CYS A 216 -12.11 2.38 -2.68
C CYS A 216 -11.26 2.51 -3.95
N SER A 217 -10.95 3.73 -4.36
CA SER A 217 -9.98 4.02 -5.40
C SER A 217 -8.59 3.44 -5.06
N SER A 218 -8.14 3.43 -3.81
CA SER A 218 -6.79 2.98 -3.41
C SER A 218 -6.72 1.58 -2.76
N MET A 219 -7.85 0.99 -2.37
CA MET A 219 -8.08 -0.20 -1.51
C MET A 219 -9.18 -1.13 -2.01
N ILE A 220 -9.93 -0.81 -3.07
CA ILE A 220 -10.33 -1.93 -3.94
C ILE A 220 -9.01 -2.59 -4.46
N CYS A 221 -7.83 -1.96 -4.35
CA CYS A 221 -6.53 -2.64 -4.42
C CYS A 221 -6.27 -3.69 -3.30
N LEU A 222 -6.94 -3.57 -2.15
CA LEU A 222 -6.62 -4.30 -0.92
C LEU A 222 -7.53 -5.50 -0.63
N LEU A 223 -8.76 -5.56 -1.18
CA LEU A 223 -9.70 -6.65 -0.89
C LEU A 223 -9.27 -8.02 -1.46
N GLY A 224 -8.20 -8.06 -2.22
CA GLY A 224 -7.58 -9.23 -2.83
C GLY A 224 -6.07 -9.14 -2.73
N MET A 225 -5.59 -8.28 -1.83
CA MET A 225 -4.47 -8.65 -0.97
C MET A 225 -4.96 -9.46 0.25
N LEU A 226 -6.18 -10.00 0.21
CA LEU A 226 -6.61 -11.10 1.09
C LEU A 226 -5.97 -12.41 0.61
N SER A 227 -4.64 -12.46 0.67
CA SER A 227 -3.86 -13.59 1.17
C SER A 227 -2.70 -12.99 1.96
N MET A 228 -2.74 -13.06 3.29
CA MET A 228 -1.87 -13.98 4.01
C MET A 228 -0.39 -13.59 3.98
N ILE A 229 -0.02 -12.74 4.92
CA ILE A 229 1.03 -13.15 5.85
C ILE A 229 0.38 -13.08 7.23
N ASN A 230 0.15 -14.25 7.83
CA ASN A 230 0.14 -14.37 9.27
C ASN A 230 1.51 -13.87 9.73
N LEU A 231 1.55 -12.63 10.23
CA LEU A 231 2.69 -12.15 11.01
C LEU A 231 2.57 -12.81 12.40
N GLN A 232 2.83 -14.11 12.43
CA GLN A 232 3.16 -14.84 13.64
C GLN A 232 4.52 -15.52 13.42
N PRO A 233 5.32 -15.70 14.47
CA PRO A 233 6.57 -16.44 14.38
C PRO A 233 6.38 -17.84 13.80
#